data_AF-A0A7C7XKG0-F1
#
_entry.id   AF-A0A7C7XKG0-F1
#
_cell.length_a   1.000
_cell.length_b   1.000
_cell.length_c   1.000
_cell.angle_alpha   90.00
_cell.angle_beta   90.00
_cell.angle_gamma   90.00
#
_symmetry.space_group_name_H-M   'P 1'
#
loop_
_entity.id
_entity.type
_entity.pdbx_description
1 polymer ?
#
loop_
_entity_poly.entity_id
_entity_poly.type
_entity_poly.pdbx_seq_one_letter_code
_entity_poly.pdbx_strand_id
1 'polypeptide(L)' 'MSQHSEFIGFVGLGNMDGAMCDRLVKAGYSVSVYDVRSDKLVE' A
#
# COMPACT_ATOMS: atom_id res chain seq x y z
N MET A 1 -24.89 -2.56 6.95
CA MET A 1 -23.62 -1.81 6.95
C MET A 1 -23.10 -1.86 5.52
N SER A 2 -23.03 -0.72 4.81
CA SER A 2 -22.47 -0.70 3.46
C SER A 2 -20.98 -1.01 3.55
N GLN A 3 -20.58 -2.17 3.04
CA GLN A 3 -19.18 -2.56 2.93
C GLN A 3 -18.55 -1.75 1.80
N HIS A 4 -18.18 -0.50 2.06
CA HIS A 4 -17.30 0.24 1.15
C HIS A 4 -15.94 -0.44 1.24
N SER A 5 -15.57 -1.15 0.18
CA SER A 5 -14.22 -1.66 0.02
C SER A 5 -13.31 -0.47 -0.25
N GLU A 6 -12.87 0.20 0.82
CA GLU A 6 -11.95 1.32 0.70
C GLU A 6 -10.62 0.81 0.20
N PHE A 7 -10.19 1.39 -0.92
CA PHE A 7 -8.99 1.00 -1.64
C PHE A 7 -7.96 2.10 -1.46
N ILE A 8 -6.83 1.78 -0.84
CA ILE A 8 -5.82 2.77 -0.47
C ILE A 8 -4.71 2.80 -1.52
N GLY A 9 -4.46 3.96 -2.12
CA GLY A 9 -3.41 4.15 -3.10
C GLY A 9 -2.13 4.73 -2.50
N PHE A 10 -0.98 4.15 -2.85
CA PHE A 10 0.35 4.67 -2.53
C PHE A 10 1.09 5.07 -3.81
N VAL A 11 1.76 6.22 -3.78
CA VAL A 11 2.69 6.68 -4.80
C VAL A 11 4.07 6.79 -4.17
N GLY A 12 4.90 5.78 -4.39
CA GLY A 12 6.21 5.59 -3.79
C GLY A 12 6.20 4.66 -2.58
N LEU A 13 7.24 3.84 -2.45
CA LEU A 13 7.57 3.09 -1.23
C LEU A 13 8.91 3.56 -0.68
N GLY A 14 8.91 4.75 -0.10
CA GLY A 14 10.01 5.21 0.73
C GLY A 14 10.12 4.42 2.04
N ASN A 15 11.14 4.71 2.84
CA ASN A 15 11.36 4.03 4.13
C ASN A 15 10.17 4.15 5.10
N MET A 16 9.37 5.23 5.01
CA MET A 16 8.18 5.42 5.82
C MET A 16 6.95 4.73 5.21
N ASP A 17 6.75 4.94 3.91
CA ASP A 17 5.55 4.49 3.20
C ASP A 17 5.52 2.97 3.05
N GLY A 18 6.68 2.31 2.91
CA GLY A 18 6.80 0.85 2.90
C GLY A 18 6.20 0.22 4.16
N ALA A 19 6.72 0.60 5.33
CA ALA A 19 6.22 0.08 6.60
C ALA A 19 4.77 0.47 6.90
N MET A 20 4.28 1.57 6.31
CA MET A 20 2.86 1.97 6.44
C MET A 20 1.95 1.11 5.58
N CYS A 21 2.27 0.97 4.28
CA CYS A 21 1.57 0.09 3.34
C CYS A 21 1.48 -1.33 3.92
N ASP A 22 2.60 -1.83 4.46
CA ASP A 22 2.69 -3.17 5.02
C ASP A 22 1.77 -3.38 6.24
N ARG A 23 1.62 -2.36 7.10
CA ARG A 23 0.66 -2.39 8.22
C ARG A 23 -0.80 -2.36 7.74
N LEU A 24 -1.10 -1.61 6.68
CA LEU A 24 -2.46 -1.53 6.12
C LEU A 24 -2.87 -2.86 5.47
N VAL A 25 -1.97 -3.50 4.73
CA VAL A 25 -2.17 -4.85 4.20
C VAL A 25 -2.45 -5.83 5.36
N LYS A 26 -1.62 -5.80 6.42
CA LYS A 26 -1.79 -6.65 7.61
C LYS A 26 -3.11 -6.40 8.36
N ALA A 27 -3.64 -5.18 8.30
CA ALA A 27 -4.94 -4.82 8.88
C ALA A 27 -6.13 -5.20 7.99
N GLY A 28 -5.91 -5.77 6.80
CA GLY A 28 -6.96 -6.26 5.89
C GLY A 28 -7.46 -5.21 4.90
N TYR A 29 -6.78 -4.08 4.76
CA TYR A 29 -7.10 -3.10 3.73
C TYR A 29 -6.58 -3.56 2.37
N SER A 30 -7.34 -3.26 1.32
CA SER A 30 -6.85 -3.43 -0.05
C SER A 30 -6.01 -2.22 -0.43
N VAL A 31 -4.79 -2.47 -0.90
CA VAL A 31 -3.79 -1.43 -1.19
C VAL A 31 -3.27 -1.59 -2.61
N SER A 32 -3.08 -0.49 -3.32
CA SER A 32 -2.36 -0.46 -4.60
C SER A 32 -1.22 0.52 -4.54
N VAL A 33 -0.10 0.14 -5.13
CA VAL A 33 1.15 0.86 -5.02
C VAL A 33 1.70 1.12 -6.41
N TYR A 34 2.15 2.34 -6.63
CA TYR A 34 2.91 2.73 -7.79
C TYR A 34 4.24 3.35 -7.34
N ASP A 35 5.36 2.84 -7.84
CA ASP A 35 6.67 3.49 -7.72
C ASP A 35 7.29 3.54 -9.12
N VAL A 36 7.98 4.65 -9.43
CA VAL A 36 8.70 4.78 -10.71
C VAL A 36 9.88 3.83 -10.79
N ARG A 37 10.43 3.42 -9.64
CA ARG A 37 11.50 2.43 -9.56
C ARG A 37 10.89 1.07 -9.26
N SER A 38 11.02 0.15 -10.20
CA SER A 38 10.47 -1.20 -10.10
C SER A 38 11.13 -2.04 -8.99
N ASP A 39 12.36 -1.72 -8.57
CA ASP A 39 13.07 -2.36 -7.46
C ASP A 39 12.43 -2.08 -6.09
N LYS A 40 11.53 -1.09 -6.00
CA LYS A 40 10.77 -0.77 -4.78
C LYS A 40 9.46 -1.52 -4.64
N LEU A 41 9.03 -2.26 -5.66
CA LEU A 41 7.79 -3.04 -5.65
C LEU A 41 8.01 -4.52 -5.28
N VAL A 42 9.26 -4.92 -5.08
CA VAL A 42 9.67 -6.29 -4.74
C VAL A 42 10.26 -6.32 -3.33
N GLU A 43 9.49 -6.82 -2.38
CA GLU A 43 9.96 -7.44 -1.12
C GLU A 43 9.19 -8.75 -0.87
#